data_AF-A0AAV7GVY5-F1
#
_entry.id   AF-A0AAV7GVY5-F1
#
_cell.length_a   1.000
_cell.length_b   1.000
_cell.length_c   1.000
_cell.angle_alpha   90.00
_cell.angle_beta   90.00
_cell.angle_gamma   90.00
#
_symmetry.space_group_name_H-M   'P 1'
#
loop_
_entity.id
_entity.type
_entity.pdbx_description
1 polymer ?
#
loop_
_entity_poly.entity_id
_entity_poly.type
_entity_poly.pdbx_seq_one_letter_code
_entity_poly.pdbx_strand_id
1 'polypeptide(L)'
;MLVVPELEKEVELLWDSRKTRKSERDRVRHQHQKIQRERHQNVWGQLMKTGYQNSRFAHQVERFACLYTSQVTNLGLYSPDKYYRPTEDFMPHEFDILED
;
A
#
# COMPACT_ATOMS: atom_id res chain seq x y z
N MET A 1 0.55 -16.60 43.01
CA MET A 1 0.92 -16.27 41.62
C MET A 1 2.08 -15.31 41.71
N LEU A 2 3.31 -15.76 41.48
CA LEU A 2 4.49 -14.91 41.57
C LEU A 2 4.58 -14.10 40.28
N VAL A 3 4.39 -12.79 40.39
CA VAL A 3 4.57 -11.86 39.28
C VAL A 3 6.07 -11.60 39.18
N VAL A 4 6.64 -11.80 37.99
CA VAL A 4 8.08 -11.65 37.71
C VAL A 4 8.32 -10.19 37.28
N PRO A 5 8.91 -9.32 38.12
CA PRO A 5 9.05 -7.88 37.86
C PRO A 5 9.87 -7.54 36.61
N GLU A 6 10.74 -8.46 36.17
CA GLU A 6 11.51 -8.34 34.94
C GLU A 6 10.61 -8.36 33.70
N LEU A 7 9.52 -9.14 33.72
CA LEU A 7 8.55 -9.21 32.63
C LEU A 7 7.71 -7.92 32.52
N GLU A 8 7.46 -7.23 33.63
CA GLU A 8 6.70 -5.98 33.63
C GLU A 8 7.45 -4.86 32.87
N LYS A 9 8.77 -4.78 33.08
CA LYS A 9 9.63 -3.82 32.37
C LYS A 9 9.70 -4.11 30.88
N GLU A 10 9.78 -5.39 30.49
CA GLU A 10 9.81 -5.79 29.09
C GLU A 10 8.47 -5.48 28.39
N VAL A 11 7.34 -5.73 29.04
CA VAL A 11 6.01 -5.36 28.55
C VAL A 11 5.87 -3.85 28.37
N GLU A 12 6.36 -3.05 29.33
CA GLU A 12 6.33 -1.59 29.25
C GLU A 12 7.15 -1.05 28.06
N LEU A 13 8.37 -1.58 27.86
CA LEU A 13 9.22 -1.25 26.72
C LEU A 13 8.57 -1.62 25.37
N LEU A 14 7.90 -2.77 25.29
CA LEU A 14 7.16 -3.18 24.09
C LEU A 14 5.97 -2.26 23.81
N TRP A 15 5.26 -1.82 24.84
CA TRP A 15 4.17 -0.84 24.69
C TRP A 15 4.66 0.49 24.16
N ASP A 16 5.78 1.00 24.66
CA ASP A 16 6.36 2.26 24.19
C ASP A 16 6.91 2.13 22.76
N SER A 17 7.52 0.99 22.43
CA SER A 17 7.91 0.65 21.05
C SER A 17 6.70 0.58 20.11
N ARG A 18 5.56 0.06 20.57
CA ARG A 18 4.33 0.01 19.79
C ARG A 18 3.70 1.41 19.63
N LYS A 19 3.71 2.23 20.67
CA LYS A 19 3.22 3.64 20.63
C LYS A 19 4.03 4.46 19.65
N THR A 20 5.36 4.38 19.70
CA THR A 20 6.25 5.08 18.78
C THR A 20 6.02 4.66 17.34
N ARG A 21 6.03 3.34 17.04
CA ARG A 21 5.69 2.81 15.70
C ARG A 21 4.32 3.28 15.20
N LYS A 22 3.31 3.31 16.08
CA LYS A 22 1.97 3.80 15.74
C LYS A 22 1.98 5.28 15.38
N SER A 23 2.67 6.11 16.18
CA SER A 23 2.83 7.55 15.93
C SER A 23 3.53 7.82 14.59
N GLU A 24 4.63 7.11 14.32
CA GLU A 24 5.36 7.22 13.06
C GLU A 24 4.49 6.83 11.85
N ARG A 25 3.75 5.72 11.96
CA ARG A 25 2.78 5.29 10.94
C ARG A 25 1.70 6.35 10.71
N ASP A 26 1.20 6.95 11.78
CA ASP A 26 0.20 8.02 11.69
C ASP A 26 0.79 9.27 11.02
N ARG A 27 2.03 9.65 11.31
CA ARG A 27 2.71 10.77 10.65
C ARG A 27 2.82 10.55 9.14
N VAL A 28 3.32 9.39 8.73
CA VAL A 28 3.45 9.01 7.31
C VAL A 28 2.09 9.03 6.62
N ARG A 29 1.06 8.49 7.28
CA ARG A 29 -0.33 8.54 6.79
C ARG A 29 -0.82 9.96 6.52
N HIS A 30 -0.65 10.88 7.48
CA HIS A 30 -1.13 12.25 7.32
C HIS A 30 -0.39 12.98 6.20
N GLN A 31 0.93 12.80 6.11
CA GLN A 31 1.73 13.38 5.04
C GLN A 31 1.28 12.85 3.67
N HIS A 32 1.05 11.55 3.54
CA HIS A 32 0.54 10.95 2.31
C HIS A 32 -0.81 11.54 1.91
N GLN A 33 -1.77 11.61 2.85
CA GLN A 33 -3.10 12.17 2.58
C GLN A 33 -3.05 13.64 2.14
N LYS A 34 -2.16 14.44 2.76
CA LYS A 34 -1.99 15.84 2.38
C LYS A 34 -1.51 15.96 0.93
N ILE A 35 -0.46 15.23 0.56
CA ILE A 35 0.09 15.22 -0.81
C ILE A 35 -0.97 14.77 -1.82
N GLN A 36 -1.75 13.74 -1.47
CA GLN A 36 -2.82 13.25 -2.35
C GLN A 36 -3.87 14.32 -2.63
N ARG A 37 -4.32 15.05 -1.60
CA ARG A 37 -5.29 16.15 -1.77
C ARG A 37 -4.73 17.29 -2.60
N GLU A 38 -3.46 17.65 -2.39
CA GLU A 38 -2.78 18.71 -3.15
C GLU A 38 -2.62 18.36 -4.63
N ARG A 39 -2.38 17.08 -4.96
CA ARG A 39 -2.23 16.61 -6.35
C ARG A 39 -3.55 16.32 -7.05
N HIS A 40 -4.57 15.91 -6.30
CA HIS A 40 -5.88 15.52 -6.80
C HIS A 40 -6.95 16.45 -6.23
N GLN A 41 -6.88 17.73 -6.60
CA GLN A 41 -7.70 18.82 -6.04
C GLN A 41 -9.19 18.76 -6.44
N ASN A 42 -9.58 17.79 -7.25
CA ASN A 42 -10.97 17.60 -7.66
C ASN A 42 -11.77 16.95 -6.52
N VAL A 43 -13.07 17.25 -6.45
CA VAL A 43 -14.01 16.68 -5.46
C VAL A 43 -14.01 15.14 -5.40
N TRP A 44 -13.55 14.47 -6.46
CA TRP A 44 -13.52 13.01 -6.59
C TRP A 44 -12.20 12.37 -6.14
N GLY A 45 -11.12 13.14 -5.95
CA GLY A 45 -9.81 12.61 -5.60
C GLY A 45 -9.17 11.78 -6.72
N GLN A 46 -8.51 10.67 -6.36
CA GLN A 46 -7.80 9.80 -7.30
C GLN A 46 -8.76 8.90 -8.08
N LEU A 47 -8.52 8.76 -9.40
CA LEU A 47 -9.36 7.88 -10.24
C LEU A 47 -9.24 6.40 -9.88
N MET A 48 -8.01 5.92 -9.59
CA MET A 48 -7.75 4.50 -9.34
C MET A 48 -7.87 4.09 -7.85
N LYS A 49 -8.00 5.05 -6.94
CA LYS A 49 -7.98 4.78 -5.50
C LYS A 49 -9.10 5.50 -4.78
N THR A 50 -9.67 4.85 -3.79
CA THR A 50 -10.63 5.42 -2.84
C THR A 50 -10.03 5.30 -1.45
N GLY A 51 -9.27 6.34 -1.05
CA GLY A 51 -8.47 6.27 0.18
C GLY A 51 -7.40 5.18 0.09
N TYR A 52 -7.50 4.17 0.94
CA TYR A 52 -6.56 3.03 0.99
C TYR A 52 -6.94 1.86 0.08
N GLN A 53 -8.12 1.88 -0.53
CA GLN A 53 -8.60 0.78 -1.35
C GLN A 53 -8.61 1.17 -2.84
N ASN A 54 -8.69 0.15 -3.71
CA ASN A 54 -8.90 0.36 -5.13
C ASN A 54 -10.30 0.95 -5.36
N SER A 55 -10.40 1.90 -6.29
CA SER A 55 -11.71 2.40 -6.71
C SER A 55 -12.46 1.32 -7.49
N ARG A 56 -13.78 1.50 -7.68
CA ARG A 56 -14.58 0.62 -8.56
C ARG A 56 -14.04 0.61 -9.99
N PHE A 57 -13.54 1.74 -10.47
CA PHE A 57 -12.92 1.83 -11.79
C PHE A 57 -11.60 1.04 -11.85
N ALA A 58 -10.71 1.18 -10.86
CA ALA A 58 -9.47 0.40 -10.82
C ALA A 58 -9.74 -1.11 -10.83
N HIS A 59 -10.72 -1.56 -10.04
CA HIS A 59 -11.12 -2.96 -10.01
C HIS A 59 -11.69 -3.43 -11.37
N GLN A 60 -12.35 -2.56 -12.12
CA GLN A 60 -12.77 -2.90 -13.50
C GLN A 60 -11.57 -3.05 -14.42
N VAL A 61 -10.62 -2.12 -14.37
CA VAL A 61 -9.40 -2.18 -15.20
C VAL A 61 -8.59 -3.44 -14.90
N GLU A 62 -8.37 -3.74 -13.61
CA GLU A 62 -7.65 -4.92 -13.14
C GLU A 62 -8.31 -6.23 -13.61
N ARG A 63 -9.65 -6.29 -13.58
CA ARG A 63 -10.39 -7.50 -13.95
C ARG A 63 -10.50 -7.72 -15.47
N PHE A 64 -10.58 -6.64 -16.25
CA PHE A 64 -10.92 -6.73 -17.67
C PHE A 64 -9.75 -6.47 -18.61
N ALA A 65 -8.72 -5.76 -18.18
CA ALA A 65 -7.58 -5.43 -19.03
C ALA A 65 -6.32 -6.16 -18.55
N CYS A 66 -5.76 -7.04 -19.40
CA CYS A 66 -4.46 -7.65 -19.14
C CYS A 66 -3.31 -6.62 -19.20
N LEU A 67 -3.48 -5.56 -20.00
CA LEU A 67 -2.55 -4.45 -20.13
C LEU A 67 -3.34 -3.15 -20.15
N TYR A 68 -2.85 -2.13 -19.46
CA TYR A 68 -3.41 -0.79 -19.51
C TYR A 68 -2.31 0.25 -19.66
N THR A 69 -2.60 1.30 -20.42
CA THR A 69 -1.70 2.43 -20.62
C THR A 69 -2.51 3.67 -20.98
N SER A 70 -1.92 4.86 -20.85
CA SER A 70 -2.63 6.11 -21.15
C SER A 70 -2.97 6.28 -22.63
N GLN A 71 -2.15 5.75 -23.53
CA GLN A 71 -2.33 5.83 -24.98
C GLN A 71 -1.77 4.58 -25.66
N VAL A 72 -2.40 4.15 -26.76
CA VAL A 72 -1.97 2.97 -27.54
C VAL A 72 -0.55 3.12 -28.11
N THR A 73 -0.13 4.34 -28.41
CA THR A 73 1.22 4.69 -28.90
C THR A 73 2.33 4.24 -27.95
N ASN A 74 2.05 4.16 -26.64
CA ASN A 74 3.02 3.68 -25.65
C ASN A 74 3.41 2.21 -25.86
N LEU A 75 2.53 1.40 -26.48
CA LEU A 75 2.85 0.00 -26.82
C LEU A 75 3.85 -0.07 -27.98
N GLY A 76 3.83 0.91 -28.89
CA GLY A 76 4.78 0.99 -30.01
C GLY A 76 6.22 1.35 -29.59
N LEU A 77 6.42 1.78 -28.34
CA LEU A 77 7.76 2.01 -27.78
C LEU A 77 8.46 0.70 -27.38
N TYR A 78 7.74 -0.41 -27.37
CA TYR A 78 8.26 -1.73 -27.02
C TYR A 78 8.41 -2.61 -28.26
N SER A 79 9.29 -3.61 -28.16
CA SER A 79 9.40 -4.64 -29.19
C SER A 79 8.05 -5.35 -29.39
N PRO A 80 7.63 -5.61 -30.64
CA PRO A 80 6.46 -6.44 -30.93
C PRO A 80 6.52 -7.83 -30.28
N ASP A 81 7.72 -8.37 -30.05
CA ASP A 81 7.95 -9.67 -29.42
C ASP A 81 8.08 -9.60 -27.88
N LYS A 82 7.73 -8.47 -27.27
CA LYS A 82 7.87 -8.28 -25.82
C LYS A 82 6.89 -9.17 -25.06
N TYR A 83 7.43 -9.97 -24.14
CA TYR A 83 6.65 -10.72 -23.17
C TYR A 83 6.32 -9.84 -21.94
N TYR A 84 5.03 -9.64 -21.67
CA TYR A 84 4.55 -8.90 -20.51
C TYR A 84 4.23 -9.86 -19.37
N ARG A 85 4.91 -9.69 -18.23
CA ARG A 85 4.69 -10.47 -17.01
C ARG A 85 4.21 -9.54 -15.88
N PRO A 86 3.07 -9.81 -15.23
CA PRO A 86 2.67 -9.07 -14.05
C PRO A 86 3.60 -9.39 -12.87
N THR A 87 3.70 -8.47 -11.91
CA THR A 87 4.24 -8.77 -10.59
C THR A 87 3.31 -9.68 -9.83
N GLU A 88 3.85 -10.49 -8.91
CA GLU A 88 3.03 -11.33 -8.04
C GLU A 88 2.22 -10.46 -7.07
N ASP A 89 0.92 -10.75 -6.95
CA ASP A 89 0.05 -10.15 -5.96
C ASP A 89 0.15 -10.93 -4.66
N PHE A 90 0.32 -10.22 -3.55
CA PHE A 90 0.44 -10.82 -2.22
C PHE A 90 -0.88 -10.74 -1.44
N MET A 91 -1.24 -11.85 -0.80
CA MET A 91 -2.32 -11.89 0.17
C MET A 91 -1.86 -11.33 1.52
N PRO A 92 -2.78 -10.80 2.36
CA PRO A 92 -2.44 -10.22 3.66
C PRO A 92 -1.67 -11.11 4.64
N HIS A 93 -1.65 -12.43 4.44
CA HIS A 93 -0.97 -13.40 5.29
C HIS A 93 0.32 -13.95 4.68
N GLU A 94 0.72 -13.48 3.50
CA GLU A 94 1.96 -13.91 2.84
C GLU A 94 3.14 -12.98 3.19
N PHE A 95 2.90 -11.87 3.88
CA PHE A 95 3.92 -10.88 4.22
C PHE A 95 4.98 -11.39 5.22
N ASP A 96 4.63 -12.34 6.08
CA ASP A 96 5.57 -12.91 7.06
C ASP A 96 6.67 -13.78 6.39
N ILE A 97 6.49 -14.15 5.12
CA ILE A 97 7.41 -15.04 4.38
C ILE A 97 8.59 -14.25 3.77
N LEU A 98 8.55 -12.92 3.77
CA LEU A 98 9.55 -12.05 3.14
C LEU A 98 10.57 -11.41 4.12
N GLU A 99 10.45 -11.69 5.43
CA GLU A 99 11.34 -11.16 6.48
C GLU A 99 12.43 -12.15 6.94
N ASP A 100 12.50 -13.37 6.37
CA ASP A 100 13.57 -14.36 6.58
C ASP A 100 14.71 -14.27 5.55
#